data_AF-A0A7Y6X8J4-F1
#
_entry.id   AF-A0A7Y6X8J4-F1
#
_cell.length_a   1.000
_cell.length_b   1.000
_cell.length_c   1.000
_cell.angle_alpha   90.00
_cell.angle_beta   90.00
_cell.angle_gamma   90.00
#
_symmetry.space_group_name_H-M   'P 1'
#
loop_
_entity.id
_entity.type
_entity.pdbx_description
1 polymer ?
#
loop_
_entity_poly.entity_id
_entity_poly.type
_entity_poly.pdbx_seq_one_letter_code
_entity_poly.pdbx_strand_id
1 'polypeptide(L)'
;TALRAPVVAPPPAAKPEARKAVKLSYKDQRELDGMEATIEVAETRKADLEAQLADPTIYSKSGKVAEVQKELDAAIADIDRLYARWQVLQDLAAGLT
;
A
#
# COMPACT_ATOMS: atom_id res chain seq x y z
N THR A 1 4.47 -61.83 40.48
CA THR A 1 3.75 -61.43 39.26
C THR A 1 3.65 -59.92 39.23
N ALA A 2 4.43 -59.25 38.37
CA ALA A 2 4.31 -57.80 38.17
C ALA A 2 3.82 -57.56 36.74
N LEU A 3 2.57 -57.10 36.60
CA LEU A 3 1.99 -56.75 35.30
C LEU A 3 2.38 -55.31 34.98
N ARG A 4 3.23 -55.14 33.96
CA ARG A 4 3.74 -53.86 33.48
C ARG A 4 2.75 -53.29 32.46
N ALA A 5 2.18 -52.12 32.71
CA ALA A 5 1.29 -51.43 31.78
C ALA A 5 2.08 -50.79 30.60
N PRO A 6 1.52 -50.72 29.38
CA PRO A 6 2.18 -50.07 28.26
C PRO A 6 1.99 -48.54 28.33
N VAL A 7 3.10 -47.80 28.25
CA VAL A 7 3.08 -46.35 28.00
C VAL A 7 2.74 -46.15 26.53
N VAL A 8 1.60 -45.50 26.26
CA VAL A 8 1.25 -45.00 24.94
C VAL A 8 1.99 -43.67 24.75
N ALA A 9 2.92 -43.63 23.80
CA ALA A 9 3.60 -42.40 23.42
C ALA A 9 2.61 -41.43 22.74
N PRO A 10 2.71 -40.11 22.99
CA PRO A 10 1.87 -39.13 22.32
C PRO A 10 2.22 -39.06 20.81
N PRO A 11 1.26 -38.73 19.94
CA PRO A 11 1.51 -38.59 18.51
C PRO A 11 2.47 -37.42 18.23
N PRO A 12 3.27 -37.49 17.15
CA PRO A 12 4.19 -36.41 16.80
C PRO A 12 3.41 -35.14 16.45
N ALA A 13 3.77 -34.02 17.06
CA ALA A 13 3.21 -32.72 16.75
C ALA A 13 3.47 -32.38 15.27
N ALA A 14 2.41 -32.07 14.53
CA ALA A 14 2.50 -31.61 13.15
C ALA A 14 3.34 -30.33 13.09
N LYS A 15 4.39 -30.34 12.27
CA LYS A 15 5.22 -29.15 12.02
C LYS A 15 4.32 -28.08 11.39
N PRO A 16 4.42 -26.79 11.80
CA PRO A 16 3.70 -25.73 11.12
C PRO A 16 4.12 -25.72 9.65
N GLU A 17 3.16 -25.86 8.73
CA GLU A 17 3.43 -25.65 7.31
C GLU A 17 3.90 -24.19 7.14
N ALA A 18 5.12 -24.02 6.64
CA ALA A 18 5.63 -22.69 6.31
C ALA A 18 4.66 -22.05 5.32
N ARG A 19 4.08 -20.89 5.70
CA ARG A 19 3.26 -20.09 4.78
C ARG A 19 4.10 -19.80 3.54
N LYS A 20 3.62 -20.26 2.39
CA LYS A 20 4.27 -19.98 1.10
C LYS A 20 4.17 -18.48 0.84
N ALA A 21 5.31 -17.84 0.58
CA ALA A 21 5.38 -16.45 0.16
C ALA A 21 4.47 -16.22 -1.06
N VAL A 22 3.71 -15.13 -1.02
CA VAL A 22 2.84 -14.75 -2.15
C VAL A 22 3.74 -14.14 -3.21
N LYS A 23 3.71 -14.68 -4.43
CA LYS A 23 4.49 -14.15 -5.56
C LYS A 23 3.67 -13.12 -6.33
N LEU A 24 4.38 -12.16 -6.92
CA LEU A 24 3.82 -11.14 -7.81
C LEU A 24 3.03 -11.79 -8.96
N SER A 25 1.78 -11.35 -9.15
CA SER A 25 0.98 -11.73 -10.32
C SER A 25 1.33 -10.88 -11.54
N TYR A 26 0.93 -11.30 -12.74
CA TYR A 26 1.08 -10.49 -13.96
C TYR A 26 0.36 -9.13 -13.83
N LYS A 27 -0.79 -9.09 -13.14
CA LYS A 27 -1.51 -7.84 -12.89
C LYS A 27 -0.71 -6.91 -11.96
N ASP A 28 -0.14 -7.47 -10.90
CA ASP A 28 0.69 -6.72 -9.94
C ASP A 28 1.96 -6.18 -10.61
N GLN A 29 2.58 -6.95 -11.51
CA GLN A 29 3.72 -6.48 -12.31
C GLN A 29 3.34 -5.28 -13.18
N ARG A 30 2.22 -5.36 -13.90
CA ARG A 30 1.75 -4.25 -14.74
C ARG A 30 1.40 -3.01 -13.94
N GLU A 31 0.86 -3.20 -12.75
CA GLU A 31 0.59 -2.11 -11.83
C GLU A 31 1.90 -1.47 -11.36
N LEU A 32 2.88 -2.26 -10.95
CA LEU A 32 4.20 -1.80 -10.52
C LEU A 32 4.93 -1.01 -11.62
N ASP A 33 4.91 -1.54 -12.85
CA ASP A 33 5.54 -0.91 -14.03
C ASP A 33 4.99 0.51 -14.32
N GLY A 34 3.72 0.77 -13.99
CA GLY A 34 3.06 2.06 -14.21
C GLY A 34 2.93 2.94 -12.96
N MET A 35 3.34 2.44 -11.80
CA MET A 35 3.09 3.10 -10.52
C MET A 35 3.85 4.41 -10.38
N GLU A 36 5.12 4.45 -10.78
CA GLU A 36 5.96 5.65 -10.67
C GLU A 36 5.39 6.82 -11.48
N ALA A 37 4.98 6.56 -12.73
CA ALA A 37 4.33 7.57 -13.57
C ALA A 37 2.98 8.02 -12.99
N THR A 38 2.24 7.12 -12.36
CA THR A 38 0.96 7.46 -11.70
C THR A 38 1.19 8.37 -10.49
N ILE A 39 2.22 8.10 -9.70
CA ILE A 39 2.64 8.94 -8.57
C ILE A 39 3.07 10.32 -9.07
N GLU A 40 3.91 10.40 -10.10
CA GLU A 40 4.38 11.68 -10.66
C GLU A 40 3.22 12.57 -11.13
N VAL A 41 2.19 11.98 -11.75
CA VAL A 41 0.97 12.70 -12.14
C VAL A 41 0.22 13.23 -10.92
N ALA A 42 0.08 12.42 -9.86
CA ALA A 42 -0.59 12.84 -8.63
C ALA A 42 0.19 13.94 -7.90
N GLU A 43 1.53 13.86 -7.86
CA GLU A 43 2.41 14.88 -7.30
C GLU A 43 2.38 16.18 -8.09
N THR A 44 2.35 16.11 -9.42
CA THR A 44 2.16 17.29 -10.29
C THR A 44 0.82 17.96 -9.98
N ARG A 45 -0.25 17.18 -9.83
CA ARG A 45 -1.57 17.71 -9.46
C ARG A 45 -1.54 18.40 -8.09
N LYS A 46 -0.87 17.80 -7.11
CA LYS A 46 -0.66 18.40 -5.78
C LYS A 46 0.04 19.76 -5.91
N ALA A 47 1.14 19.81 -6.67
CA ALA A 47 1.91 21.05 -6.86
C ALA A 47 1.07 22.16 -7.54
N ASP A 48 0.26 21.82 -8.55
CA ASP A 48 -0.65 22.76 -9.21
C ASP A 48 -1.72 23.32 -8.26
N LEU A 49 -2.23 22.50 -7.34
CA LEU A 49 -3.22 22.93 -6.34
C LEU A 49 -2.57 23.82 -5.28
N GLU A 50 -1.35 23.50 -4.84
CA GLU A 50 -0.56 24.35 -3.94
C GLU A 50 -0.25 25.71 -4.58
N ALA A 51 0.11 25.73 -5.88
CA ALA A 51 0.33 26.96 -6.62
C ALA A 51 -0.94 27.82 -6.73
N GLN A 52 -2.11 27.21 -6.91
CA GLN A 52 -3.39 27.92 -6.90
C GLN A 52 -3.71 28.54 -5.53
N LEU A 53 -3.40 27.85 -4.43
CA LEU A 53 -3.58 28.39 -3.08
C LEU A 53 -2.58 29.50 -2.75
N ALA A 54 -1.38 29.47 -3.35
CA ALA A 54 -0.39 30.53 -3.21
C ALA A 54 -0.74 31.80 -4.00
N ASP A 55 -1.63 31.71 -5.00
CA ASP A 55 -2.09 32.87 -5.77
C ASP A 55 -3.13 33.69 -4.96
N PRO A 56 -2.84 34.94 -4.58
CA PRO A 56 -3.75 35.76 -3.78
C PRO A 56 -5.10 36.05 -4.47
N THR A 57 -5.19 35.91 -5.80
CA THR A 57 -6.44 36.14 -6.55
C THR A 57 -7.53 35.12 -6.21
N ILE A 58 -7.16 33.92 -5.71
CA ILE A 58 -8.11 32.88 -5.34
C ILE A 58 -9.00 33.28 -4.17
N TYR A 59 -8.48 34.10 -3.24
CA TYR A 59 -9.22 34.55 -2.04
C TYR A 59 -10.31 35.55 -2.36
N SER A 60 -10.28 36.14 -3.55
CA SER A 60 -11.37 36.99 -4.05
C SER A 60 -12.55 36.19 -4.60
N LYS A 61 -12.41 34.86 -4.75
CA LYS A 61 -13.45 33.96 -5.26
C LYS A 61 -14.03 33.14 -4.11
N SER A 62 -15.23 33.50 -3.66
CA SER A 62 -15.93 32.79 -2.59
C SER A 62 -16.03 31.29 -2.88
N GLY A 63 -15.64 30.46 -1.92
CA GLY A 63 -15.72 29.00 -2.00
C GLY A 63 -14.59 28.31 -2.77
N LYS A 64 -13.84 29.02 -3.62
CA LYS A 64 -12.79 28.39 -4.44
C LYS A 64 -11.62 27.88 -3.61
N VAL A 65 -11.25 28.60 -2.55
CA VAL A 65 -10.21 28.17 -1.60
C VAL A 65 -10.56 26.83 -0.96
N ALA A 66 -11.79 26.68 -0.46
CA ALA A 66 -12.23 25.45 0.19
C ALA A 66 -12.31 24.27 -0.78
N GLU A 67 -12.71 24.51 -2.03
CA GLU A 67 -12.71 23.51 -3.10
C GLU A 67 -11.28 23.03 -3.41
N VAL A 68 -10.35 23.97 -3.65
CA VAL A 68 -8.95 23.65 -3.96
C VAL A 68 -8.25 22.97 -2.78
N GLN A 69 -8.53 23.40 -1.54
CA GLN A 69 -8.00 22.72 -0.35
C GLN A 69 -8.49 21.27 -0.26
N LYS A 70 -9.78 21.03 -0.50
CA LYS A 70 -10.34 19.67 -0.50
C LYS A 70 -9.70 18.79 -1.58
N GLU A 71 -9.48 19.34 -2.76
CA GLU A 71 -8.77 18.64 -3.84
C GLU A 71 -7.31 18.35 -3.47
N LEU A 72 -6.64 19.29 -2.80
CA LEU A 72 -5.27 19.11 -2.32
C LEU A 72 -5.18 17.99 -1.29
N ASP A 73 -6.08 17.98 -0.31
CA ASP A 73 -6.14 16.92 0.71
C ASP A 73 -6.39 15.55 0.07
N ALA A 74 -7.24 15.48 -0.96
CA ALA A 74 -7.48 14.27 -1.70
C ALA A 74 -6.24 13.81 -2.50
N ALA A 75 -5.52 14.73 -3.15
CA ALA A 75 -4.30 14.42 -3.88
C ALA A 75 -3.20 13.88 -2.95
N ILE A 76 -3.03 14.48 -1.77
CA ILE A 76 -2.08 14.01 -0.75
C ILE A 76 -2.43 12.58 -0.32
N ALA A 77 -3.70 12.31 0.02
CA ALA A 77 -4.13 10.97 0.40
C ALA A 77 -3.98 9.94 -0.74
N ASP A 78 -4.11 10.38 -1.99
CA ASP A 78 -3.90 9.55 -3.17
C ASP A 78 -2.44 9.13 -3.32
N ILE A 79 -1.52 10.09 -3.21
CA ILE A 79 -0.07 9.88 -3.25
C ILE A 79 0.36 8.90 -2.15
N ASP A 80 -0.10 9.10 -0.91
CA ASP A 80 0.21 8.21 0.22
C ASP A 80 -0.26 6.78 -0.05
N ARG A 81 -1.47 6.62 -0.60
CA ARG A 81 -2.01 5.31 -0.97
C ARG A 81 -1.20 4.65 -2.08
N LEU A 82 -0.79 5.42 -3.09
CA LEU A 82 0.02 4.92 -4.21
C LEU A 82 1.38 4.45 -3.73
N TYR A 83 2.07 5.22 -2.89
CA TYR A 83 3.34 4.81 -2.29
C TYR A 83 3.20 3.57 -1.39
N ALA A 84 2.13 3.49 -0.59
CA ALA A 84 1.87 2.29 0.22
C ALA A 84 1.66 1.04 -0.66
N ARG A 85 0.90 1.18 -1.77
CA ARG A 85 0.70 0.09 -2.72
C ARG A 85 1.99 -0.27 -3.47
N TRP A 86 2.77 0.72 -3.88
CA TRP A 86 4.07 0.53 -4.50
C TRP A 86 5.00 -0.28 -3.59
N GLN A 87 5.08 0.08 -2.31
CA GLN A 87 5.89 -0.66 -1.33
C GLN A 87 5.44 -2.13 -1.22
N VAL A 88 4.13 -2.38 -1.14
CA VAL A 88 3.60 -3.76 -1.11
C VAL A 88 3.99 -4.54 -2.37
N LEU A 89 3.90 -3.91 -3.54
CA LEU A 89 4.29 -4.52 -4.81
C LEU A 89 5.80 -4.81 -4.87
N GLN A 90 6.64 -3.90 -4.36
CA GLN A 90 8.08 -4.10 -4.23
C GLN A 90 8.40 -5.26 -3.28
N ASP A 91 7.73 -5.35 -2.13
CA ASP A 91 7.93 -6.44 -1.17
C ASP A 91 7.51 -7.79 -1.77
N LEU A 92 6.39 -7.84 -2.52
CA LEU A 92 5.96 -9.02 -3.28
C LEU A 92 6.98 -9.42 -4.36
N ALA A 93 7.55 -8.44 -5.07
CA ALA A 93 8.59 -8.68 -6.08
C ALA A 93 9.89 -9.19 -5.46
N ALA A 94 10.25 -8.69 -4.28
CA ALA A 94 11.41 -9.13 -3.50
C ALA A 94 11.18 -10.44 -2.73
N GLY A 95 9.93 -10.92 -2.65
CA GLY A 95 9.57 -12.14 -1.91
C GLY A 95 9.58 -11.96 -0.38
N LEU A 96 9.31 -10.74 0.10
CA LEU A 96 9.30 -10.37 1.52
C LEU A 96 7.92 -10.52 2.19
N THR A 97 6.90 -10.98 1.45
CA THR A 97 5.49 -11.11 1.88
C THR A 97 4.94 -12.53 1.82
#